data_AF-A0A537NDG6-F1
#
_entry.id   AF-A0A537NDG6-F1
#
_cell.length_a   1.000
_cell.length_b   1.000
_cell.length_c   1.000
_cell.angle_alpha   90.00
_cell.angle_beta   90.00
_cell.angle_gamma   90.00
#
_symmetry.space_group_name_H-M   'P 1'
#
loop_
_entity.id
_entity.type
_entity.pdbx_description
1 polymer ?
#
loop_
_entity_poly.entity_id
_entity_poly.type
_entity_poly.pdbx_seq_one_letter_code
_entity_poly.pdbx_strand_id
1 'polypeptide(L)'
;MRVISLSIAATMAFAFAATAQDISSHRHGDSIDGIRNDGHAENHDWYKGLKQPGTGYSCCNGTANGVEGDCRPTRAFLTEEGTWKALIDGRWLPVPPRAVLQKLAPDGNSHICAGKSGMIYCFIGGSPKS
;
A
#
# COMPACT_ATOMS: atom_id res chain seq x y z
N MET A 1 16.39 76.78 -32.07
CA MET A 1 16.56 77.03 -30.62
C MET A 1 16.20 75.77 -29.86
N ARG A 2 16.91 75.51 -28.77
CA ARG A 2 17.04 74.24 -28.04
C ARG A 2 15.83 73.91 -27.14
N VAL A 3 15.70 72.60 -26.88
CA VAL A 3 15.19 71.90 -25.67
C VAL A 3 13.70 72.09 -25.31
N ILE A 4 12.96 71.12 -24.75
CA ILE A 4 13.30 70.23 -23.62
C ILE A 4 12.52 68.91 -23.75
N SER A 5 13.22 67.78 -23.57
CA SER A 5 12.67 66.46 -23.34
C SER A 5 11.91 66.40 -22.01
N LEU A 6 10.70 65.84 -22.02
CA LEU A 6 10.01 65.42 -20.80
C LEU A 6 9.74 63.92 -20.86
N SER A 7 10.51 63.19 -20.08
CA SER A 7 10.40 61.77 -19.81
C SER A 7 9.13 61.48 -19.00
N ILE A 8 8.28 60.55 -19.41
CA ILE A 8 7.32 59.91 -18.48
C ILE A 8 7.21 58.41 -18.76
N ALA A 9 7.82 57.67 -17.83
CA ALA A 9 7.47 56.35 -17.30
C ALA A 9 7.06 55.22 -18.27
N ALA A 10 7.98 54.29 -18.47
CA ALA A 10 7.68 52.92 -18.88
C ALA A 10 6.86 52.23 -17.78
N THR A 11 5.53 52.16 -17.96
CA THR A 11 4.68 51.28 -17.15
C THR A 11 4.78 49.86 -17.71
N MET A 12 5.60 49.03 -17.07
CA MET A 12 5.66 47.59 -17.32
C MET A 12 4.29 46.96 -16.99
N ALA A 13 3.56 46.57 -18.03
CA ALA A 13 2.38 45.73 -17.90
C ALA A 13 2.84 44.26 -17.74
N PHE A 14 3.15 43.85 -16.50
CA PHE A 14 3.25 42.43 -16.17
C PHE A 14 1.83 41.88 -16.04
N ALA A 15 1.30 41.35 -17.15
CA ALA A 15 0.13 40.50 -17.09
C ALA A 15 0.53 39.22 -16.33
N PHE A 16 0.12 39.12 -15.07
CA PHE A 16 0.19 37.87 -14.31
C PHE A 16 -0.71 36.86 -15.02
N ALA A 17 -0.10 35.92 -15.75
CA ALA A 17 -0.79 34.73 -16.20
C ALA A 17 -1.29 34.00 -14.93
N ALA A 18 -2.62 33.96 -14.76
CA ALA A 18 -3.25 33.12 -13.76
C ALA A 18 -2.96 31.66 -14.14
N THR A 19 -1.92 31.07 -13.57
CA THR A 19 -1.77 29.63 -13.59
C THR A 19 -2.81 29.09 -12.62
N ALA A 20 -3.84 28.44 -13.16
CA ALA A 20 -4.67 27.53 -12.38
C ALA A 20 -3.73 26.43 -11.87
N GLN A 21 -3.28 26.57 -10.62
CA GLN A 21 -2.55 25.51 -9.95
C GLN A 21 -3.58 24.47 -9.52
N ASP A 22 -3.72 23.41 -10.31
CA ASP A 22 -4.39 22.18 -9.89
C ASP A 22 -3.62 21.56 -8.71
N ILE A 23 -3.87 22.08 -7.50
CA ILE A 23 -3.39 21.53 -6.25
C ILE A 23 -4.49 20.64 -5.71
N SER A 24 -4.53 19.39 -6.19
CA SER A 24 -5.19 18.28 -5.50
C SER A 24 -4.54 16.94 -5.87
N SER A 25 -3.21 16.89 -5.98
CA SER A 25 -2.51 15.64 -5.74
C SER A 25 -2.30 15.53 -4.24
N HIS A 26 -3.24 14.88 -3.55
CA HIS A 26 -2.99 14.27 -2.26
C HIS A 26 -1.86 13.24 -2.45
N ARG A 27 -0.61 13.71 -2.40
CA ARG A 27 0.55 12.85 -2.21
C ARG A 27 0.50 12.36 -0.76
N HIS A 28 -0.16 11.24 -0.54
CA HIS A 28 0.16 10.37 0.59
C HIS A 28 1.66 10.04 0.46
N GLY A 29 2.45 10.55 1.40
CA GLY A 29 3.89 10.32 1.43
C GLY A 29 4.18 8.84 1.57
N ASP A 30 5.23 8.38 0.88
CA ASP A 30 5.91 7.09 1.04
C ASP A 30 5.17 6.07 1.92
N SER A 31 4.06 5.53 1.42
CA SER A 31 3.33 4.46 2.08
C SER A 31 4.29 3.28 2.18
N ILE A 32 4.72 2.92 3.40
CA ILE A 32 5.48 1.70 3.58
C ILE A 32 4.51 0.55 3.32
N ASP A 33 4.64 -0.14 2.18
CA ASP A 33 3.69 -1.23 1.89
C ASP A 33 3.80 -2.35 2.92
N GLY A 34 2.68 -3.01 3.20
CA GLY A 34 2.60 -4.07 4.19
C GLY A 34 2.62 -3.58 5.64
N ILE A 35 2.33 -2.30 5.89
CA ILE A 35 2.04 -1.77 7.23
C ILE A 35 0.83 -2.50 7.83
N ARG A 36 0.89 -2.82 9.13
CA ARG A 36 -0.25 -3.37 9.88
C ARG A 36 -1.49 -2.47 9.80
N ASN A 37 -2.69 -3.08 9.73
CA ASN A 37 -3.99 -2.45 9.56
C ASN A 37 -4.26 -1.82 8.17
N ASP A 38 -3.25 -1.63 7.32
CA ASP A 38 -3.44 -1.10 5.97
C ASP A 38 -4.31 -2.06 5.13
N GLY A 39 -5.41 -1.57 4.55
CA GLY A 39 -6.35 -2.39 3.78
C GLY A 39 -7.06 -3.49 4.58
N HIS A 40 -7.02 -3.45 5.92
CA HIS A 40 -7.61 -4.49 6.76
C HIS A 40 -9.14 -4.48 6.70
N ALA A 41 -9.74 -3.32 6.94
CA ALA A 41 -11.18 -3.17 7.08
C ALA A 41 -11.93 -3.56 5.80
N GLU A 42 -11.36 -3.22 4.66
CA GLU A 42 -11.89 -3.50 3.32
C GLU A 42 -11.95 -5.01 3.03
N ASN A 43 -11.07 -5.80 3.67
CA ASN A 43 -10.92 -7.23 3.44
C ASN A 43 -11.31 -8.08 4.66
N HIS A 44 -11.73 -7.45 5.77
CA HIS A 44 -11.95 -8.09 7.07
C HIS A 44 -12.91 -9.29 6.98
N ASP A 45 -14.02 -9.12 6.27
CA ASP A 45 -15.05 -10.16 6.14
C ASP A 45 -14.56 -11.42 5.42
N TRP A 46 -13.56 -11.28 4.56
CA TRP A 46 -12.89 -12.42 3.95
C TRP A 46 -11.82 -13.00 4.87
N TYR A 47 -11.02 -12.14 5.52
CA TYR A 47 -9.97 -12.57 6.45
C TYR A 47 -10.47 -13.42 7.62
N LYS A 48 -11.64 -13.10 8.19
CA LYS A 48 -12.22 -13.87 9.31
C LYS A 48 -12.48 -15.35 8.98
N GLY A 49 -12.64 -15.68 7.69
CA GLY A 49 -12.85 -17.04 7.20
C GLY A 49 -11.56 -17.82 6.96
N LEU A 50 -10.39 -17.18 6.97
CA LEU A 50 -9.11 -17.82 6.67
C LEU A 50 -8.59 -18.61 7.88
N LYS A 51 -8.12 -19.84 7.63
CA LYS A 51 -7.59 -20.74 8.65
C LYS A 51 -6.17 -21.19 8.32
N GLN A 52 -5.35 -21.32 9.35
CA GLN A 52 -3.97 -21.82 9.26
C GLN A 52 -3.96 -23.29 8.81
N PRO A 53 -3.06 -23.69 7.90
CA PRO A 53 -2.90 -25.08 7.49
C PRO A 53 -2.52 -25.97 8.68
N GLY A 54 -3.10 -27.17 8.76
CA GLY A 54 -2.77 -28.18 9.77
C GLY A 54 -3.36 -27.96 11.17
N THR A 55 -3.57 -26.72 11.61
CA THR A 55 -4.13 -26.42 12.95
C THR A 55 -5.59 -26.00 12.93
N GLY A 56 -6.07 -25.39 11.83
CA GLY A 56 -7.41 -24.84 11.74
C GLY A 56 -7.63 -23.57 12.58
N TYR A 57 -6.57 -23.02 13.20
CA TYR A 57 -6.66 -21.74 13.91
C TYR A 57 -6.92 -20.58 12.95
N SER A 58 -7.51 -19.50 13.46
CA SER A 58 -7.73 -18.29 12.66
C SER A 58 -6.40 -17.77 12.11
N CYS A 59 -6.40 -17.37 10.83
CA CYS A 59 -5.33 -16.56 10.28
C CYS A 59 -5.40 -15.11 10.78
N CYS A 60 -6.62 -14.62 10.99
CA CYS A 60 -6.89 -13.23 11.34
C CYS A 60 -7.03 -13.08 12.85
N ASN A 61 -6.31 -12.11 13.39
CA ASN A 61 -6.47 -11.55 14.72
C ASN A 61 -6.80 -10.06 14.58
N GLY A 62 -8.08 -9.78 14.36
CA GLY A 62 -8.64 -8.43 14.22
C GLY A 62 -9.73 -8.11 15.25
N THR A 63 -10.08 -6.83 15.36
CA THR A 63 -11.10 -6.33 16.28
C THR A 63 -12.52 -6.66 15.77
N ALA A 64 -13.49 -6.73 16.68
CA ALA A 64 -14.87 -7.10 16.32
C ALA A 64 -15.55 -6.13 15.35
N ASN A 65 -15.15 -4.85 15.36
CA ASN A 65 -15.61 -3.84 14.41
C ASN A 65 -14.87 -3.88 13.06
N GLY A 66 -13.90 -4.79 12.90
CA GLY A 66 -13.15 -5.01 11.67
C GLY A 66 -12.18 -3.89 11.29
N VAL A 67 -11.90 -2.94 12.18
CA VAL A 67 -11.05 -1.78 11.87
C VAL A 67 -9.57 -2.12 11.96
N GLU A 68 -9.17 -2.95 12.93
CA GLU A 68 -7.77 -3.30 13.16
C GLU A 68 -7.54 -4.80 13.01
N GLY A 69 -6.35 -5.19 12.55
CA GLY A 69 -5.94 -6.59 12.49
C GLY A 69 -4.55 -6.83 11.93
N ASP A 70 -4.13 -8.09 11.92
CA ASP A 70 -2.84 -8.53 11.40
C ASP A 70 -2.83 -8.82 9.90
N CYS A 71 -4.00 -9.08 9.30
CA CYS A 71 -4.16 -9.34 7.88
C CYS A 71 -4.22 -8.05 7.06
N ARG A 72 -3.44 -7.98 5.98
CA ARG A 72 -3.42 -6.86 5.03
C ARG A 72 -2.99 -7.29 3.62
N PRO A 73 -3.31 -6.50 2.57
CA PRO A 73 -2.66 -6.61 1.28
C PRO A 73 -1.14 -6.40 1.42
N THR A 74 -0.37 -7.04 0.54
CA THR A 74 1.08 -6.87 0.49
C THR A 74 1.58 -7.02 -0.94
N ARG A 75 2.76 -6.45 -1.22
CA ARG A 75 3.56 -6.89 -2.35
C ARG A 75 4.22 -8.22 -2.02
N ALA A 76 4.32 -9.09 -3.02
CA ALA A 76 5.02 -10.35 -2.91
C ALA A 76 5.58 -10.79 -4.27
N PHE A 77 6.61 -11.63 -4.24
CA PHE A 77 7.13 -12.32 -5.41
C PHE A 77 7.60 -13.71 -5.05
N LEU A 78 7.59 -14.61 -6.04
CA LEU A 78 8.13 -15.96 -5.92
C LEU A 78 9.57 -15.96 -6.41
N THR A 79 10.50 -16.48 -5.63
CA THR A 79 11.90 -16.62 -6.06
C THR A 79 12.05 -17.79 -7.04
N GLU A 80 13.21 -17.88 -7.72
CA GLU A 80 13.52 -18.98 -8.63
C GLU A 80 13.53 -20.35 -7.92
N GLU A 81 13.82 -20.36 -6.62
CA GLU A 81 13.77 -21.57 -5.77
C GLU A 81 12.35 -21.90 -5.26
N GLY A 82 11.32 -21.15 -5.69
CA GLY A 82 9.94 -21.39 -5.29
C GLY A 82 9.59 -20.89 -3.88
N THR A 83 10.40 -19.99 -3.30
CA THR A 83 10.10 -19.38 -1.99
C THR A 83 9.42 -18.04 -2.18
N TRP A 84 8.28 -17.83 -1.51
CA TRP A 84 7.64 -16.52 -1.50
C TRP A 84 8.43 -15.53 -0.63
N LYS A 85 8.61 -14.31 -1.13
CA LYS A 85 9.00 -13.15 -0.31
C LYS A 85 7.86 -12.14 -0.30
N ALA A 86 7.53 -11.63 0.88
CA ALA A 86 6.48 -10.63 1.08
C ALA A 86 7.05 -9.39 1.78
N LEU A 87 6.50 -8.21 1.48
CA LEU A 87 6.87 -6.98 2.15
C LEU A 87 6.07 -6.82 3.46
N ILE A 88 6.78 -6.76 4.57
CA ILE A 88 6.18 -6.70 5.91
C ILE A 88 6.82 -5.52 6.61
N ASP A 89 6.02 -4.48 6.87
CA ASP A 89 6.46 -3.25 7.55
C ASP A 89 7.75 -2.70 6.90
N GLY A 90 7.80 -2.68 5.56
CA GLY A 90 8.92 -2.17 4.76
C GLY A 90 10.10 -3.13 4.56
N ARG A 91 10.00 -4.38 5.00
CA ARG A 91 11.07 -5.39 4.87
C ARG A 91 10.62 -6.59 4.07
N TRP A 92 11.44 -7.02 3.11
CA TRP A 92 11.21 -8.26 2.38
C TRP A 92 11.60 -9.46 3.24
N LEU A 93 10.62 -10.24 3.68
CA LEU A 93 10.83 -11.42 4.50
C LEU A 93 10.42 -12.69 3.75
N PRO A 94 11.17 -13.81 3.93
CA PRO A 94 10.77 -15.08 3.37
C PRO A 94 9.50 -15.59 4.08
N VAL A 95 8.55 -16.08 3.29
CA VAL A 95 7.32 -16.68 3.81
C VAL A 95 7.57 -18.17 4.09
N PRO A 96 7.37 -18.65 5.32
CA PRO A 96 7.46 -20.08 5.61
C PRO A 96 6.47 -20.88 4.77
N PRO A 97 6.86 -21.99 4.12
CA PRO A 97 5.96 -22.80 3.29
C PRO A 97 4.68 -23.22 4.00
N ARG A 98 4.76 -23.51 5.32
CA ARG A 98 3.62 -23.89 6.16
C ARG A 98 2.57 -22.79 6.35
N ALA A 99 2.91 -21.53 6.08
CA ALA A 99 2.00 -20.40 6.17
C ALA A 99 1.29 -20.11 4.83
N VAL A 100 1.73 -20.73 3.73
CA VAL A 100 1.15 -20.49 2.41
C VAL A 100 -0.17 -21.24 2.27
N LEU A 101 -1.26 -20.50 2.03
CA LEU A 101 -2.57 -21.06 1.73
C LEU A 101 -2.68 -21.35 0.23
N GLN A 102 -3.12 -22.55 -0.13
CA GLN A 102 -3.33 -22.98 -1.52
C GLN A 102 -4.68 -22.47 -2.05
N LYS A 103 -4.84 -21.16 -2.15
CA LYS A 103 -6.03 -20.49 -2.68
C LYS A 103 -5.66 -19.09 -3.21
N LEU A 104 -6.54 -18.52 -4.03
CA LEU A 104 -6.40 -17.14 -4.50
C LEU A 104 -7.26 -16.19 -3.65
N ALA A 105 -6.79 -14.95 -3.51
CA ALA A 105 -7.58 -13.86 -2.97
C ALA A 105 -8.65 -13.41 -3.99
N PRO A 106 -9.83 -12.95 -3.56
CA PRO A 106 -10.88 -12.48 -4.47
C PRO A 106 -10.45 -11.35 -5.40
N ASP A 107 -9.51 -10.51 -4.97
CA ASP A 107 -8.96 -9.38 -5.72
C ASP A 107 -7.71 -9.75 -6.55
N GLY A 108 -7.25 -11.01 -6.45
CA GLY A 108 -6.05 -11.50 -7.12
C GLY A 108 -4.71 -11.00 -6.56
N ASN A 109 -4.73 -10.13 -5.54
CA ASN A 109 -3.51 -9.60 -4.92
C ASN A 109 -2.91 -10.59 -3.91
N SER A 110 -1.70 -10.30 -3.45
CA SER A 110 -1.10 -11.05 -2.35
C SER A 110 -1.57 -10.48 -1.01
N HIS A 111 -1.84 -11.35 -0.04
CA HIS A 111 -2.28 -10.96 1.29
C HIS A 111 -1.47 -11.67 2.36
N ILE A 112 -1.23 -10.99 3.47
CA ILE A 112 -0.45 -11.52 4.58
C ILE A 112 -1.07 -11.20 5.93
N CYS A 113 -1.14 -12.20 6.79
CA CYS A 113 -1.49 -12.06 8.20
C CYS A 113 -0.22 -12.24 9.03
N ALA A 114 0.29 -11.15 9.61
CA ALA A 114 1.50 -11.18 10.43
C ALA A 114 1.37 -10.35 11.70
N GLY A 115 1.85 -10.91 12.81
CA GLY A 115 1.93 -10.23 14.10
C GLY A 115 2.97 -9.11 14.12
N LYS A 116 2.98 -8.31 15.19
CA LYS A 116 3.95 -7.20 15.39
C LYS A 116 5.42 -7.65 15.40
N SER A 117 5.69 -8.93 15.70
CA SER A 117 7.03 -9.52 15.67
C SER A 117 7.49 -9.92 14.27
N GLY A 118 6.66 -9.75 13.24
CA GLY A 118 6.90 -10.28 11.89
C GLY A 118 6.56 -11.76 11.73
N MET A 119 6.02 -12.41 12.77
CA MET A 119 5.55 -13.79 12.69
C MET A 119 4.39 -13.91 11.71
N ILE A 120 4.60 -14.68 10.64
CA ILE A 120 3.61 -14.90 9.58
C ILE A 120 2.72 -16.08 9.97
N TYR A 121 1.41 -15.82 10.09
CA TYR A 121 0.41 -16.85 10.36
C TYR A 121 -0.08 -17.48 9.07
N CYS A 122 -0.42 -16.63 8.10
CA CYS A 122 -0.95 -17.03 6.80
C CYS A 122 -0.47 -16.08 5.72
N PHE A 123 -0.30 -16.62 4.52
CA PHE A 123 0.05 -15.90 3.31
C PHE A 123 -0.71 -16.48 2.12
N ILE A 124 -1.22 -15.60 1.26
CA ILE A 124 -1.82 -15.94 -0.03
C ILE A 124 -1.02 -15.25 -1.12
N GLY A 125 -0.48 -16.04 -2.04
CA GLY A 125 0.19 -15.53 -3.23
C GLY A 125 -0.84 -14.94 -4.19
N GLY A 126 -0.50 -13.78 -4.76
CA GLY A 126 -1.28 -13.20 -5.84
C GLY A 126 -1.17 -14.02 -7.12
N SER A 127 -2.14 -13.87 -8.01
CA SER A 127 -2.06 -14.46 -9.34
C SER A 127 -0.87 -13.85 -10.10
N PRO A 128 -0.04 -14.65 -10.80
CA PRO A 128 0.95 -14.11 -11.72
C PRO A 128 0.23 -13.19 -12.70
N LYS A 129 0.63 -11.91 -12.77
CA LYS A 129 0.12 -11.02 -13.81
C LYS A 129 0.69 -11.52 -15.13
N SER A 130 -0.20 -12.05 -15.98
CA SER A 130 0.06 -12.46 -17.36
C SER A 130 0.50 -11.30 -18.22
#